data_AF-A0A0H5SFA2-F1
#
_entry.id   AF-A0A0H5SFA2-F1
#
_cell.length_a   1.000
_cell.length_b   1.000
_cell.length_c   1.000
_cell.angle_alpha   90.00
_cell.angle_beta   90.00
_cell.angle_gamma   90.00
#
_symmetry.space_group_name_H-M   'P 1'
#
loop_
_entity.id
_entity.type
_entity.pdbx_description
1 polymer ?
#
loop_
_entity_poly.entity_id
_entity_poly.type
_entity_poly.pdbx_seq_one_letter_code
_entity_poly.pdbx_strand_id
1 'polypeptide(L)'
;MIALQLFQFFLALIVPGLLGALFFSIFARLTTEIDWRVALILDLFTFTTMITGLYYLKDVLTIDDLLHEFTCLSFTRKYILLSTAINIFYGIISGIIRRIFFWIRRRPFFSNL
;
A
#
# COMPACT_ATOMS: atom_id res chain seq x y z
N MET A 1 12.27 24.00 9.67
CA MET A 1 11.73 22.83 10.41
C MET A 1 10.55 22.17 9.68
N ILE A 2 9.53 22.94 9.26
CA ILE A 2 8.34 22.41 8.54
C ILE A 2 8.68 21.63 7.26
N ALA A 3 9.65 22.10 6.46
CA ALA A 3 10.03 21.42 5.22
C ALA A 3 10.60 20.00 5.43
N LEU A 4 11.36 19.78 6.52
CA LEU A 4 11.92 18.46 6.85
C LEU A 4 10.82 17.48 7.25
N GLN A 5 9.82 17.96 8.01
CA GLN A 5 8.68 17.16 8.43
C GLN A 5 7.80 16.78 7.24
N LEU A 6 7.49 17.73 6.35
CA LEU A 6 6.77 17.47 5.11
C LEU A 6 7.48 16.44 4.23
N PHE A 7 8.80 16.54 4.11
CA PHE A 7 9.60 15.57 3.36
C PHE A 7 9.56 14.17 4.00
N GLN A 8 9.61 14.07 5.33
CA GLN A 8 9.45 12.80 6.04
C GLN A 8 8.07 12.18 5.85
N PHE A 9 6.99 12.98 5.89
CA PHE A 9 5.64 12.48 5.60
C PHE A 9 5.50 12.01 4.16
N PHE A 10 6.07 12.74 3.21
CA PHE A 10 6.07 12.37 1.80
C PHE A 10 6.78 11.03 1.57
N LEU A 11 7.95 10.84 2.19
CA LEU A 11 8.65 9.54 2.17
C LEU A 11 7.85 8.44 2.88
N ALA A 12 7.24 8.75 4.03
CA ALA A 12 6.42 7.80 4.77
C ALA A 12 5.17 7.36 4.01
N LEU A 13 4.68 8.16 3.07
CA LEU A 13 3.54 7.82 2.22
C LEU A 13 3.96 7.05 0.96
N ILE A 14 5.03 7.47 0.28
CA ILE A 14 5.41 6.91 -1.03
C ILE A 14 6.28 5.66 -0.93
N VAL A 15 7.19 5.61 0.06
CA VAL A 15 8.12 4.48 0.21
C VAL A 15 7.38 3.15 0.44
N PRO A 16 6.33 3.09 1.27
CA PRO A 16 5.52 1.88 1.42
C PRO A 16 4.92 1.38 0.10
N GLY A 17 4.36 2.25 -0.74
CA GLY A 17 3.74 1.86 -2.01
C GLY A 17 4.73 1.35 -3.03
N LEU A 18 5.92 1.96 -3.10
CA LEU A 18 7.02 1.45 -3.92
C LEU A 18 7.45 0.04 -3.51
N LEU A 19 7.52 -0.23 -2.20
CA LEU A 19 7.78 -1.57 -1.68
C LEU A 19 6.63 -2.53 -2.05
N GLY A 20 5.37 -2.11 -1.89
CA GLY A 20 4.22 -2.89 -2.32
C GLY A 20 4.26 -3.25 -3.81
N ALA A 21 4.59 -2.29 -4.66
CA ALA A 21 4.71 -2.49 -6.11
C ALA A 21 5.89 -3.40 -6.50
N LEU A 22 7.01 -3.34 -5.75
CA LEU A 22 8.11 -4.29 -5.88
C LEU A 22 7.64 -5.72 -5.62
N PHE A 23 6.95 -5.95 -4.50
CA PHE A 23 6.42 -7.28 -4.19
C PHE A 23 5.37 -7.73 -5.22
N PHE A 24 4.50 -6.83 -5.68
CA PHE A 24 3.59 -7.13 -6.77
C PHE A 24 4.32 -7.64 -8.02
N SER A 25 5.37 -6.94 -8.45
CA SER A 25 6.15 -7.31 -9.63
C SER A 25 6.79 -8.70 -9.48
N ILE A 26 7.41 -8.97 -8.32
CA ILE A 26 8.02 -10.25 -7.98
C ILE A 26 6.99 -11.39 -8.05
N PHE A 27 5.84 -11.23 -7.40
CA PHE A 27 4.82 -12.28 -7.31
C PHE A 27 4.05 -12.48 -8.61
N ALA A 28 3.84 -11.41 -9.37
CA ALA A 28 3.26 -11.48 -10.70
C ALA A 28 4.24 -12.03 -11.76
N ARG A 29 5.53 -12.21 -11.41
CA ARG A 29 6.64 -12.55 -12.33
C ARG A 29 6.71 -11.59 -13.52
N LEU A 30 6.45 -10.30 -13.30
CA LEU A 30 6.72 -9.30 -14.31
C LEU A 30 8.21 -8.94 -14.24
N THR A 31 8.92 -9.08 -15.35
CA THR A 31 10.30 -8.61 -15.52
C THR A 31 10.38 -7.12 -15.87
N THR A 32 9.23 -6.42 -15.91
CA THR A 32 9.15 -5.00 -16.22
C THR A 32 9.44 -4.12 -15.01
N GLU A 33 9.83 -2.88 -15.28
CA GLU A 33 10.05 -1.83 -14.27
C GLU A 33 8.87 -1.67 -13.31
N ILE A 34 9.17 -1.17 -12.11
CA ILE A 34 8.17 -0.89 -11.07
C ILE A 34 7.22 0.20 -11.60
N ASP A 35 5.98 -0.17 -11.88
CA ASP A 35 4.98 0.79 -12.35
C ASP A 35 4.52 1.70 -11.19
N TRP A 36 4.83 2.99 -11.30
CA TRP A 36 4.44 4.01 -10.33
C TRP A 36 2.92 4.10 -10.13
N ARG A 37 2.12 3.72 -11.14
CA ARG A 37 0.65 3.70 -11.03
C ARG A 37 0.19 2.63 -10.06
N VAL A 38 0.84 1.46 -10.07
CA VAL A 38 0.53 0.36 -9.15
C VAL A 38 0.90 0.77 -7.72
N ALA A 39 2.06 1.41 -7.53
CA ALA A 39 2.47 1.94 -6.23
C ALA A 39 1.43 2.93 -5.66
N LEU A 40 0.97 3.90 -6.47
CA LEU A 40 -0.05 4.86 -6.04
C LEU A 40 -1.38 4.22 -5.68
N ILE A 41 -1.82 3.22 -6.44
CA ILE A 41 -3.06 2.50 -6.15
C ILE A 41 -2.94 1.76 -4.82
N LEU A 42 -1.84 1.05 -4.61
CA LEU A 42 -1.57 0.32 -3.36
C LEU A 42 -1.48 1.28 -2.17
N ASP A 43 -0.85 2.45 -2.34
CA ASP A 43 -0.81 3.50 -1.31
C ASP A 43 -2.20 4.05 -0.99
N LEU A 44 -3.05 4.28 -2.01
CA LEU A 44 -4.41 4.77 -1.78
C LEU A 44 -5.23 3.75 -0.97
N PHE A 45 -5.13 2.46 -1.29
CA PHE A 45 -5.77 1.41 -0.51
C PHE A 45 -5.23 1.34 0.92
N THR A 46 -3.90 1.35 1.07
CA THR A 46 -3.25 1.31 2.38
C THR A 46 -3.66 2.51 3.25
N PHE A 47 -3.67 3.71 2.67
CA PHE A 47 -4.12 4.94 3.34
C PHE A 47 -5.57 4.84 3.79
N THR A 48 -6.46 4.35 2.92
CA THR A 48 -7.88 4.15 3.25
C THR A 48 -8.05 3.16 4.41
N THR A 49 -7.34 2.03 4.37
CA THR A 49 -7.36 1.02 5.45
C THR A 49 -6.81 1.58 6.76
N MET A 50 -5.75 2.39 6.70
CA MET A 50 -5.17 3.04 7.87
C MET A 50 -6.12 4.05 8.51
N ILE A 51 -6.74 4.93 7.72
CA ILE A 51 -7.76 5.87 8.23
C ILE A 51 -8.94 5.12 8.83
N THR A 52 -9.43 4.09 8.14
CA THR A 52 -10.53 3.27 8.64
C THR A 52 -10.16 2.59 9.96
N GLY A 53 -8.95 2.04 10.06
CA GLY A 53 -8.45 1.44 11.30
C GLY A 53 -8.32 2.46 12.44
N LEU A 54 -7.89 3.69 12.12
CA LEU A 54 -7.79 4.78 13.10
C LEU A 54 -9.16 5.26 13.59
N TYR A 55 -10.14 5.32 12.70
CA TYR A 55 -11.53 5.58 13.06
C TYR A 55 -12.04 4.54 14.06
N TYR A 56 -11.90 3.25 13.75
CA TYR A 56 -12.43 2.19 14.63
C TYR A 56 -11.66 1.99 15.95
N LEU A 57 -10.33 2.19 15.96
CA LEU A 57 -9.50 1.90 17.13
C LEU A 57 -9.27 3.10 18.04
N LYS A 58 -9.32 4.31 17.48
CA LYS A 58 -8.91 5.55 18.16
C LYS A 58 -9.94 6.67 18.05
N ASP A 59 -11.07 6.44 17.35
CA ASP A 59 -12.14 7.41 17.16
C ASP A 59 -11.64 8.74 16.56
N VAL A 60 -10.63 8.64 15.69
CA VAL A 60 -10.07 9.80 14.96
C VAL A 60 -11.04 10.14 13.83
N LEU A 61 -11.80 11.23 14.02
CA LEU A 61 -12.88 11.66 13.12
C LEU A 61 -12.44 12.73 12.12
N THR A 62 -11.37 13.47 12.44
CA THR A 62 -10.92 14.62 11.66
C THR A 62 -9.45 14.51 11.24
N ILE A 63 -9.09 15.24 10.18
CA ILE A 63 -7.70 15.33 9.71
C ILE A 63 -6.82 16.05 10.76
N ASP A 64 -7.39 16.99 11.51
CA ASP A 64 -6.67 17.72 12.55
C ASP A 64 -6.27 16.81 13.73
N ASP A 65 -7.17 15.92 14.15
CA ASP A 65 -6.86 14.91 15.17
C ASP A 65 -5.77 13.94 14.70
N LEU A 66 -5.82 13.56 13.42
CA LEU A 66 -4.79 12.71 12.82
C LEU A 66 -3.41 13.37 12.81
N LEU A 67 -3.36 14.66 12.44
CA LEU A 67 -2.13 15.45 12.46
C LEU A 67 -1.60 15.64 13.88
N HIS A 68 -2.48 15.80 14.86
CA HIS A 68 -2.11 15.87 16.26
C HIS A 68 -1.45 14.57 16.73
N GLU A 69 -2.03 13.42 16.37
CA GLU A 69 -1.47 12.11 16.72
C GLU A 69 -0.09 11.86 16.10
N PHE A 70 0.13 12.37 14.89
CA PHE A 70 1.40 12.31 14.17
C PHE A 70 2.52 13.19 14.76
N THR A 71 2.19 14.12 15.66
CA THR A 71 3.24 14.84 16.42
C THR A 71 3.97 13.91 17.39
N CYS A 72 3.38 12.77 17.74
CA CYS A 72 4.01 11.76 18.59
C CYS A 72 4.92 10.83 17.78
N LEU A 73 6.22 10.88 18.09
CA LEU A 73 7.26 10.11 17.39
C LEU A 73 7.01 8.59 17.42
N SER A 74 6.41 8.09 18.50
CA SER A 74 6.03 6.68 18.67
C SER A 74 4.91 6.27 17.72
N PHE A 75 3.94 7.15 17.50
CA PHE A 75 2.82 6.90 16.60
C PHE A 75 3.29 6.87 15.15
N THR A 76 4.09 7.85 14.72
CA THR A 76 4.65 7.92 13.36
C THR A 76 5.45 6.67 12.99
N ARG A 77 6.28 6.15 13.92
CA ARG A 77 7.03 4.91 13.67
C ARG A 77 6.11 3.69 13.50
N LYS A 78 5.10 3.56 14.36
CA LYS A 78 4.12 2.46 14.27
C LYS A 78 3.31 2.55 12.97
N TYR A 79 2.92 3.77 12.58
CA TYR A 79 2.19 4.04 11.35
C TYR A 79 3.00 3.62 10.12
N ILE A 80 4.27 4.02 10.03
CA ILE A 80 5.14 3.66 8.89
C ILE A 80 5.34 2.15 8.79
N LEU A 81 5.61 1.49 9.91
CA LEU A 81 5.79 0.03 9.93
C LEU A 81 4.51 -0.70 9.49
N LEU A 82 3.35 -0.26 10.00
CA LEU A 82 2.08 -0.88 9.68
C LEU A 82 1.68 -0.64 8.22
N SER A 83 1.83 0.60 7.74
CA SER A 83 1.59 0.97 6.33
C SER A 83 2.46 0.12 5.39
N THR A 84 3.76 -0.03 5.72
CA THR A 84 4.68 -0.87 4.93
C THR A 84 4.22 -2.33 4.91
N ALA A 85 3.83 -2.90 6.06
CA ALA A 85 3.35 -4.28 6.14
C ALA A 85 2.07 -4.50 5.31
N ILE A 86 1.11 -3.56 5.38
CA ILE A 86 -0.14 -3.63 4.62
C ILE A 86 0.14 -3.52 3.11
N ASN A 87 1.01 -2.58 2.70
CA ASN A 87 1.37 -2.42 1.29
C ASN A 87 2.05 -3.67 0.71
N ILE A 88 2.97 -4.28 1.47
CA ILE A 88 3.59 -5.55 1.09
C ILE A 88 2.52 -6.63 0.94
N PHE A 89 1.60 -6.75 1.90
CA PHE A 89 0.52 -7.73 1.85
C PHE A 89 -0.40 -7.55 0.64
N TYR A 90 -0.83 -6.32 0.34
CA TYR A 90 -1.61 -6.04 -0.86
C TYR A 90 -0.83 -6.30 -2.14
N GLY A 91 0.46 -5.97 -2.18
CA GLY A 91 1.36 -6.28 -3.30
C GLY A 91 1.44 -7.78 -3.58
N ILE A 92 1.62 -8.59 -2.53
CA ILE A 92 1.65 -10.06 -2.64
C ILE A 92 0.31 -10.59 -3.16
N ILE A 93 -0.81 -10.20 -2.55
CA ILE A 93 -2.15 -10.68 -2.95
C ILE A 93 -2.46 -10.31 -4.39
N SER A 94 -2.27 -9.05 -4.77
CA SER A 94 -2.54 -8.59 -6.13
C SER A 94 -1.64 -9.30 -7.16
N GLY A 95 -0.38 -9.57 -6.80
CA GLY A 95 0.54 -10.34 -7.65
C GLY A 95 0.08 -11.79 -7.85
N ILE A 96 -0.36 -12.45 -6.78
CA ILE A 96 -0.91 -13.81 -6.81
C ILE A 96 -2.21 -13.86 -7.62
N ILE A 97 -3.15 -12.93 -7.38
CA ILE A 97 -4.43 -12.86 -8.12
C ILE A 97 -4.17 -12.73 -9.62
N ARG A 98 -3.26 -11.84 -10.02
CA ARG A 98 -2.90 -11.66 -11.43
C ARG A 98 -2.35 -12.95 -12.02
N ARG A 99 -1.48 -13.65 -11.29
CA ARG A 99 -0.92 -14.93 -11.72
C ARG A 99 -2.01 -15.99 -11.89
N ILE A 100 -2.95 -16.10 -10.94
CA ILE A 100 -4.08 -17.02 -11.02
C ILE A 100 -4.97 -16.68 -12.22
N PHE A 101 -5.28 -15.41 -12.45
CA PHE A 101 -6.09 -14.97 -13.59
C PHE A 101 -5.46 -15.34 -14.94
N PHE A 102 -4.15 -15.13 -15.10
CA PHE A 102 -3.42 -15.60 -16.28
C PHE A 102 -3.44 -17.11 -16.44
N TRP A 103 -3.36 -17.86 -15.34
CA TRP A 103 -3.40 -19.31 -15.37
C TRP A 103 -4.78 -19.85 -15.77
N ILE A 104 -5.85 -19.25 -15.25
CA ILE A 104 -7.23 -19.56 -15.63
C ILE A 104 -7.47 -19.24 -17.10
N ARG A 105 -7.05 -18.06 -17.58
CA ARG A 105 -7.21 -17.66 -18.98
C ARG A 105 -6.42 -18.53 -19.97
N ARG A 106 -5.30 -19.11 -19.55
CA ARG A 106 -4.50 -20.05 -20.37
C ARG A 106 -5.01 -21.49 -20.32
N ARG A 107 -6.02 -21.82 -19.51
CA ARG A 107 -6.64 -23.15 -19.58
C ARG A 107 -7.56 -23.21 -20.81
N PRO A 108 -7.42 -24.23 -21.69
CA PRO A 108 -8.19 -24.35 -22.93
C PRO A 108 -9.69 -24.65 -22.74
N PHE A 109 -10.20 -24.65 -21.51
CA PHE A 109 -11.60 -24.98 -21.23
C PHE A 109 -12.59 -23.89 -21.67
N PHE A 110 -12.10 -22.68 -21.97
CA PHE A 110 -12.89 -21.57 -22.54
C PHE A 110 -12.54 -21.27 -24.01
N SER A 111 -11.72 -22.09 -24.69
CA SER A 111 -11.45 -21.87 -26.12
C SER A 111 -12.40 -22.61 -27.07
N ASN A 112 -13.38 -23.35 -26.53
CA ASN A 112 -14.33 -24.16 -27.31
C ASN A 112 -15.80 -23.85 -26.99
N LEU A 113 -16.12 -22.63 -26.55
CA LEU A 113 -17.49 -22.12 -26.48
C LEU A 113 -17.59 -20.84 -27.31
#